data_AF-A0A932XSL1-F1
#
_entry.id   AF-A0A932XSL1-F1
#
_cell.length_a   1.000
_cell.length_b   1.000
_cell.length_c   1.000
_cell.angle_alpha   90.00
_cell.angle_beta   90.00
_cell.angle_gamma   90.00
#
_symmetry.space_group_name_H-M   'P 1'
#
loop_
_entity.id
_entity.type
_entity.pdbx_description
1 polymer ?
#
loop_
_entity_poly.entity_id
_entity_poly.type
_entity_poly.pdbx_seq_one_letter_code
_entity_poly.pdbx_strand_id
1 'polypeptide(L)'
;MSEGTIAATFLIVFREALEASLIVGIIMTALARLSQQRYFPHVIWSSIAAIVGSIAAGFVLASATKSIQGSAEKMIEGLISLAACGVLTYMVFWMAAQARKIKSKIETRIEMAVTQDEYFVIIALPFLSVFREGAETVLFLKAIAIQNSGAVSFWGGVSGLALAVTI
;
A
#
# COMPACT_ATOMS: atom_id res chain seq x y z
N MET A 1 17.75 20.51 -6.04
CA MET A 1 17.10 19.30 -6.61
C MET A 1 16.74 18.25 -5.55
N SER A 2 17.39 18.20 -4.38
CA SER A 2 17.09 17.25 -3.29
C SER A 2 15.74 17.50 -2.57
N GLU A 3 15.38 18.75 -2.27
CA GLU A 3 14.20 19.06 -1.43
C GLU A 3 12.86 18.68 -2.09
N GLY A 4 12.74 18.86 -3.41
CA GLY A 4 11.53 18.51 -4.16
C GLY A 4 11.24 17.00 -4.14
N THR A 5 12.28 16.16 -4.20
CA THR A 5 12.16 14.69 -4.16
C THR A 5 11.72 14.21 -2.78
N ILE A 6 12.23 14.82 -1.70
CA ILE A 6 11.82 14.50 -0.33
C ILE A 6 10.35 14.82 -0.12
N ALA A 7 9.91 16.02 -0.51
CA ALA A 7 8.52 16.45 -0.38
C ALA A 7 7.57 15.57 -1.20
N ALA A 8 7.92 15.25 -2.45
CA ALA A 8 7.12 14.36 -3.30
C ALA A 8 6.99 12.95 -2.69
N THR A 9 8.11 12.39 -2.22
CA THR A 9 8.14 11.07 -1.59
C THR A 9 7.30 11.04 -0.31
N PHE A 10 7.42 12.07 0.53
CA PHE A 10 6.63 12.22 1.74
C PHE A 10 5.12 12.25 1.43
N LEU A 11 4.69 13.10 0.48
CA LEU A 11 3.27 13.25 0.15
C LEU A 11 2.65 11.97 -0.43
N ILE A 12 3.43 11.20 -1.19
CA ILE A 12 2.99 9.91 -1.73
C ILE A 12 2.81 8.92 -0.57
N VAL A 13 3.86 8.65 0.22
CA VAL A 13 3.80 7.68 1.32
C VAL A 13 2.71 8.06 2.33
N PHE A 14 2.56 9.35 2.62
CA PHE A 14 1.52 9.84 3.51
C PHE A 14 0.11 9.57 2.97
N ARG A 15 -0.12 9.79 1.68
CA ARG A 15 -1.42 9.47 1.04
C ARG A 15 -1.74 7.98 1.14
N GLU A 16 -0.80 7.13 0.72
CA GLU A 16 -1.02 5.68 0.72
C GLU A 16 -1.26 5.14 2.14
N ALA A 17 -0.55 5.67 3.13
CA ALA A 17 -0.74 5.29 4.52
C ALA A 17 -2.11 5.75 5.08
N LEU A 18 -2.58 6.94 4.70
CA LEU A 18 -3.94 7.39 5.04
C LEU A 18 -5.02 6.53 4.37
N GLU A 19 -4.82 6.11 3.12
CA GLU A 19 -5.77 5.24 2.43
C GLU A 19 -5.83 3.86 3.08
N ALA A 20 -4.68 3.28 3.42
CA ALA A 20 -4.60 2.02 4.16
C ALA A 20 -5.29 2.12 5.54
N SER A 21 -5.03 3.19 6.31
CA SER A 21 -5.64 3.37 7.63
C SER A 21 -7.16 3.59 7.54
N LEU A 22 -7.63 4.30 6.51
CA LEU A 22 -9.06 4.47 6.24
C LEU A 22 -9.74 3.13 5.95
N ILE A 23 -9.14 2.27 5.13
CA ILE A 23 -9.70 0.94 4.81
C ILE A 23 -9.79 0.08 6.08
N VAL A 24 -8.71 0.02 6.86
CA VAL A 24 -8.68 -0.70 8.14
C VAL A 24 -9.74 -0.14 9.10
N GLY A 25 -9.87 1.19 9.18
CA GLY A 25 -10.89 1.86 10.00
C GLY A 25 -12.32 1.51 9.58
N ILE A 26 -12.61 1.43 8.28
CA ILE A 26 -13.92 0.99 7.77
C ILE A 26 -14.21 -0.45 8.20
N ILE A 27 -13.24 -1.35 8.06
CA ILE A 27 -13.37 -2.77 8.45
C ILE A 27 -13.62 -2.89 9.96
N MET A 28 -12.82 -2.20 10.77
CA MET A 28 -12.96 -2.18 12.23
C MET A 28 -14.32 -1.63 12.66
N THR A 29 -14.79 -0.56 12.01
CA THR A 29 -16.10 0.03 12.27
C THR A 29 -17.24 -0.92 11.89
N ALA A 30 -17.13 -1.62 10.76
CA ALA A 30 -18.12 -2.62 10.34
C ALA A 30 -18.21 -3.77 11.35
N LEU A 31 -17.06 -4.30 11.79
CA LEU A 31 -16.99 -5.34 12.83
C LEU A 31 -17.54 -4.85 14.18
N ALA A 32 -17.29 -3.60 14.55
CA ALA A 32 -17.83 -3.00 15.76
C ALA A 32 -19.37 -2.95 15.73
N ARG A 33 -19.95 -2.52 14.60
CA ARG A 33 -21.40 -2.47 14.38
C ARG A 33 -22.06 -3.85 14.45
N LEU A 34 -21.35 -4.87 13.97
CA LEU A 34 -21.80 -6.27 14.02
C LEU A 34 -21.59 -6.92 15.39
N SER A 35 -21.06 -6.20 16.38
CA SER A 35 -20.70 -6.73 17.71
C SER A 35 -19.69 -7.88 17.66
N GLN A 36 -18.85 -7.92 16.62
CA GLN A 36 -17.84 -8.96 16.37
C GLN A 36 -16.42 -8.47 16.68
N GLN A 37 -16.24 -7.77 17.80
CA GLN A 37 -14.94 -7.20 18.20
C GLN A 37 -13.85 -8.27 18.45
N ARG A 38 -14.24 -9.54 18.59
CA ARG A 38 -13.32 -10.69 18.68
C ARG A 38 -12.32 -10.77 17.51
N TYR A 39 -12.65 -10.19 16.35
CA TYR A 39 -11.79 -10.20 15.17
C TYR A 39 -10.84 -9.01 15.06
N PHE A 40 -10.93 -8.01 15.94
CA PHE A 40 -10.03 -6.85 15.90
C PHE A 40 -8.54 -7.23 15.89
N PRO A 41 -8.07 -8.17 16.74
CA PRO A 41 -6.68 -8.57 16.70
C PRO A 41 -6.29 -9.17 15.35
N HIS A 42 -7.18 -9.94 14.72
CA HIS A 42 -6.92 -10.58 13.43
C HIS A 42 -6.74 -9.55 12.32
N VAL A 43 -7.59 -8.52 12.29
CA VAL A 43 -7.48 -7.40 11.34
C VAL A 43 -6.18 -6.63 11.53
N ILE A 44 -5.77 -6.39 12.78
CA ILE A 44 -4.51 -5.68 13.08
C ILE A 44 -3.31 -6.53 12.66
N TRP A 45 -3.25 -7.80 13.07
CA TRP A 45 -2.16 -8.70 12.72
C TRP A 45 -2.04 -8.92 11.22
N SER A 46 -3.16 -9.06 10.51
CA SER A 46 -3.15 -9.18 9.06
C SER A 46 -2.66 -7.90 8.37
N SER A 47 -3.02 -6.73 8.90
CA SER A 47 -2.54 -5.44 8.37
C SER A 47 -1.03 -5.26 8.60
N ILE A 48 -0.53 -5.63 9.78
CA ILE A 48 0.91 -5.63 10.08
C ILE A 48 1.65 -6.61 9.16
N ALA A 49 1.11 -7.82 8.99
CA ALA A 49 1.69 -8.82 8.09
C ALA A 49 1.73 -8.33 6.63
N ALA A 50 0.72 -7.58 6.19
CA ALA A 50 0.68 -6.97 4.87
C ALA A 50 1.76 -5.89 4.69
N ILE A 51 1.98 -5.04 5.71
CA ILE A 51 3.06 -4.04 5.69
C ILE A 51 4.43 -4.71 5.62
N VAL A 52 4.64 -5.75 6.43
CA VAL A 52 5.90 -6.51 6.38
C VAL A 52 6.06 -7.20 5.01
N GLY A 53 4.97 -7.75 4.48
CA GLY A 53 4.94 -8.40 3.17
C GLY A 53 5.28 -7.43 2.03
N SER A 54 4.77 -6.20 2.07
CA SER A 54 5.08 -5.19 1.04
C SER A 54 6.54 -4.74 1.10
N ILE A 55 7.08 -4.51 2.30
CA ILE A 55 8.50 -4.21 2.50
C ILE A 55 9.38 -5.37 1.97
N ALA A 56 9.02 -6.61 2.29
CA ALA A 56 9.72 -7.79 1.78
C ALA A 56 9.67 -7.88 0.25
N ALA A 57 8.52 -7.62 -0.36
CA ALA A 57 8.38 -7.56 -1.82
C ALA A 57 9.29 -6.49 -2.43
N GLY A 58 9.40 -5.32 -1.78
CA GLY A 58 10.35 -4.27 -2.18
C GLY A 58 11.81 -4.70 -2.07
N PHE A 59 12.17 -5.43 -1.02
CA PHE A 59 13.53 -5.97 -0.87
C PHE A 59 13.87 -7.01 -1.95
N VAL A 60 12.92 -7.90 -2.27
CA VAL A 60 13.05 -8.87 -3.37
C VAL A 60 13.22 -8.14 -4.70
N LEU A 61 12.40 -7.12 -4.97
CA LEU A 61 12.50 -6.32 -6.19
C LEU A 61 13.86 -5.62 -6.28
N ALA A 62 14.35 -5.03 -5.19
CA ALA A 62 15.65 -4.37 -5.14
C ALA A 62 16.82 -5.35 -5.36
N SER A 63 16.73 -6.54 -4.76
CA SER A 63 17.76 -7.58 -4.89
C SER A 63 17.79 -8.20 -6.29
N ALA A 64 16.62 -8.37 -6.92
CA ALA A 64 16.51 -8.90 -8.29
C ALA A 64 17.18 -7.97 -9.32
N THR A 65 17.11 -6.65 -9.13
CA THR A 65 17.77 -5.69 -10.04
C THR A 65 19.28 -5.59 -9.81
N LYS A 66 19.77 -5.83 -8.58
CA LYS A 66 21.21 -5.67 -8.23
C LYS A 66 22.16 -6.57 -9.02
N SER A 67 21.71 -7.75 -9.43
CA SER A 67 22.54 -8.74 -10.13
C SER A 67 22.67 -8.47 -11.64
N ILE A 68 21.95 -7.47 -12.15
CA ILE A 68 21.88 -7.14 -13.58
C ILE A 68 22.72 -5.88 -13.80
N GLN A 69 23.76 -5.97 -14.62
CA GLN A 69 24.64 -4.83 -14.95
C GLN A 69 24.55 -4.50 -16.44
N GLY A 70 24.64 -3.22 -16.79
CA GLY A 70 24.75 -2.73 -18.17
C GLY A 70 23.41 -2.39 -18.82
N SER A 71 23.27 -2.59 -20.14
CA SER A 71 22.07 -2.16 -20.89
C SER A 71 20.77 -2.83 -20.43
N ALA A 72 20.85 -4.05 -19.89
CA ALA A 72 19.69 -4.78 -19.38
C ALA A 72 19.13 -4.14 -18.08
N GLU A 73 19.98 -3.55 -17.25
CA GLU A 73 19.58 -2.85 -16.02
C GLU A 73 18.70 -1.64 -16.36
N LYS A 74 19.18 -0.78 -17.28
CA LYS A 74 18.44 0.40 -17.74
C LYS A 74 17.10 0.05 -18.39
N MET A 75 17.04 -1.07 -19.12
CA MET A 75 15.79 -1.53 -19.75
C MET A 75 14.77 -1.98 -18.71
N ILE A 76 15.21 -2.68 -17.66
CA ILE A 76 14.34 -3.12 -16.56
C ILE A 76 13.88 -1.92 -15.72
N GLU A 77 14.77 -0.97 -15.42
CA GLU A 77 14.42 0.27 -14.73
C GLU A 77 13.37 1.10 -15.50
N GLY A 78 13.54 1.21 -16.82
CA GLY A 78 12.56 1.84 -17.70
C GLY A 78 11.22 1.10 -17.71
N LEU A 79 11.24 -0.23 -17.75
CA LEU A 79 10.03 -1.05 -17.70
C LEU A 79 9.29 -0.91 -16.36
N ILE A 80 10.00 -0.90 -15.23
CA ILE A 80 9.43 -0.67 -13.90
C ILE A 80 8.79 0.72 -13.83
N SER A 81 9.45 1.74 -14.38
CA SER A 81 8.92 3.11 -14.40
C SER A 81 7.67 3.24 -15.27
N LEU A 82 7.63 2.57 -16.44
CA LEU A 82 6.43 2.52 -17.28
C LEU A 82 5.30 1.74 -16.61
N ALA A 83 5.61 0.62 -15.96
CA ALA A 83 4.62 -0.16 -15.21
C ALA A 83 4.02 0.68 -14.07
N ALA A 84 4.84 1.40 -13.31
CA ALA A 84 4.38 2.30 -12.25
C ALA A 84 3.44 3.40 -12.80
N CYS A 85 3.75 3.99 -13.96
CA CYS A 85 2.88 4.96 -14.62
C CYS A 85 1.52 4.36 -15.03
N GLY A 86 1.54 3.14 -15.57
CA GLY A 86 0.31 2.42 -15.94
C GLY A 86 -0.57 2.11 -14.72
N VAL A 87 0.04 1.61 -13.64
CA VAL A 87 -0.65 1.33 -12.36
C VAL A 87 -1.26 2.60 -11.77
N LEU A 88 -0.51 3.72 -11.74
CA LEU A 88 -1.03 5.02 -11.30
C LEU A 88 -2.25 5.45 -12.07
N THR A 89 -2.13 5.41 -13.41
CA THR A 89 -3.20 5.85 -14.29
C THR A 89 -4.44 5.02 -14.01
N TYR A 90 -4.30 3.70 -13.94
CA TYR A 90 -5.38 2.81 -13.59
C TYR A 90 -6.01 3.15 -12.23
N MET A 91 -5.22 3.37 -11.18
CA MET A 91 -5.73 3.67 -9.84
C MET A 91 -6.45 5.02 -9.74
N VAL A 92 -5.97 6.04 -10.46
CA VAL A 92 -6.66 7.34 -10.53
C VAL A 92 -8.07 7.17 -11.12
N PHE A 93 -8.19 6.43 -12.24
CA PHE A 93 -9.50 6.16 -12.83
C PHE A 93 -10.37 5.25 -11.95
N TRP A 94 -9.77 4.25 -11.31
CA TRP A 94 -10.47 3.32 -10.43
C TRP A 94 -11.05 4.04 -9.21
N MET A 95 -10.24 4.85 -8.51
CA MET A 95 -10.70 5.64 -7.36
C MET A 95 -11.77 6.66 -7.75
N ALA A 96 -11.61 7.34 -8.90
CA ALA A 96 -12.63 8.26 -9.41
C ALA A 96 -13.99 7.57 -9.61
N ALA A 97 -14.00 6.31 -10.08
CA ALA A 97 -15.21 5.53 -10.25
C ALA A 97 -15.78 4.99 -8.92
N GLN A 98 -14.93 4.77 -7.91
CA GLN A 98 -15.22 3.88 -6.79
C GLN A 98 -15.29 4.58 -5.42
N ALA A 99 -14.90 5.86 -5.33
CA ALA A 99 -14.88 6.67 -4.11
C ALA A 99 -16.19 6.63 -3.28
N ARG A 100 -17.36 6.57 -3.93
CA ARG A 100 -18.66 6.50 -3.23
C ARG A 100 -19.10 5.07 -2.85
N LYS A 101 -18.50 4.04 -3.46
CA LYS A 101 -18.94 2.64 -3.32
C LYS A 101 -18.01 1.78 -2.46
N ILE A 102 -16.77 2.23 -2.21
CA ILE A 102 -15.79 1.47 -1.40
C ILE A 102 -16.31 1.14 -0.02
N LYS A 103 -16.84 2.14 0.70
CA LYS A 103 -17.34 1.94 2.06
C LYS A 103 -18.44 0.88 2.10
N SER A 104 -19.50 1.08 1.31
CA SER A 104 -20.62 0.13 1.25
C SER A 104 -20.18 -1.26 0.80
N LYS A 105 -19.27 -1.39 -0.17
CA LYS A 105 -18.77 -2.71 -0.59
C LYS A 105 -17.99 -3.42 0.51
N ILE A 106 -17.10 -2.71 1.21
CA ILE A 106 -16.31 -3.27 2.30
C ILE A 106 -17.24 -3.67 3.47
N GLU A 107 -18.18 -2.81 3.84
CA GLU A 107 -19.20 -3.09 4.85
C GLU A 107 -20.00 -4.35 4.48
N THR A 108 -20.56 -4.42 3.28
CA THR A 108 -21.31 -5.60 2.81
C THR A 108 -20.46 -6.87 2.78
N ARG A 109 -19.18 -6.80 2.37
CA ARG A 109 -18.30 -7.98 2.39
C ARG A 109 -18.01 -8.47 3.80
N ILE A 110 -17.79 -7.56 4.75
CA ILE A 110 -17.58 -7.91 6.15
C ILE A 110 -18.87 -8.47 6.77
N GLU A 111 -20.03 -7.89 6.48
CA GLU A 111 -21.33 -8.39 6.93
C GLU A 111 -21.59 -9.82 6.43
N MET A 112 -21.34 -10.09 5.14
CA MET A 112 -21.45 -11.44 4.58
C MET A 112 -20.45 -12.41 5.21
N ALA A 113 -19.20 -12.00 5.38
CA ALA A 113 -18.16 -12.84 5.99
C ALA A 113 -18.50 -13.23 7.43
N VAL A 114 -19.06 -12.29 8.21
CA VAL A 114 -19.54 -12.56 9.57
C VAL A 114 -20.76 -13.49 9.54
N THR A 115 -21.70 -13.28 8.63
CA THR A 115 -22.95 -14.07 8.54
C THR A 115 -22.69 -15.51 8.08
N GLN A 116 -21.69 -15.71 7.23
CA GLN A 116 -21.32 -17.01 6.67
C GLN A 116 -20.20 -17.71 7.47
N ASP A 117 -19.77 -17.13 8.60
CA ASP A 117 -18.63 -17.61 9.39
C ASP A 117 -17.36 -17.81 8.53
N GLU A 118 -17.15 -16.94 7.53
CA GLU A 118 -15.98 -16.98 6.65
C GLU A 118 -14.79 -16.23 7.27
N TYR A 119 -14.19 -16.85 8.29
CA TYR A 119 -13.00 -16.34 8.99
C TYR A 119 -11.86 -15.93 8.06
N PHE A 120 -11.70 -16.64 6.93
CA PHE A 120 -10.68 -16.32 5.93
C PHE A 120 -10.86 -14.92 5.33
N VAL A 121 -12.09 -14.49 5.04
CA VAL A 121 -12.34 -13.18 4.44
C VAL A 121 -12.01 -12.06 5.42
N ILE A 122 -12.28 -12.25 6.71
CA ILE A 122 -11.99 -11.26 7.76
C ILE A 122 -10.47 -11.00 7.88
N ILE A 123 -9.63 -11.99 7.56
CA ILE A 123 -8.17 -11.86 7.56
C ILE A 123 -7.66 -11.39 6.19
N ALA A 124 -8.15 -11.99 5.10
CA ALA A 124 -7.66 -11.73 3.76
C ALA A 124 -8.03 -10.33 3.27
N LEU A 125 -9.21 -9.82 3.62
CA LEU A 125 -9.69 -8.52 3.15
C LEU A 125 -8.80 -7.35 3.63
N PRO A 126 -8.51 -7.17 4.94
CA PRO A 126 -7.57 -6.15 5.40
C PRO A 126 -6.14 -6.42 4.91
N PHE A 127 -5.68 -7.69 4.90
CA PHE A 127 -4.35 -8.03 4.38
C PHE A 127 -4.15 -7.57 2.94
N LEU A 128 -5.03 -8.00 2.02
CA LEU A 128 -4.92 -7.70 0.60
C LEU A 128 -5.06 -6.20 0.32
N SER A 129 -5.92 -5.52 1.08
CA SER A 129 -6.10 -4.08 0.95
C SER A 129 -4.82 -3.33 1.33
N VAL A 130 -4.27 -3.59 2.53
CA VAL A 130 -3.05 -2.93 3.00
C VAL A 130 -1.83 -3.35 2.17
N PHE A 131 -1.76 -4.61 1.74
CA PHE A 131 -0.66 -5.10 0.92
C PHE A 131 -0.63 -4.41 -0.44
N ARG A 132 -1.81 -4.16 -1.05
CA ARG A 132 -1.92 -3.42 -2.30
C ARG A 132 -1.36 -2.01 -2.16
N GLU A 133 -1.83 -1.23 -1.17
CA GLU A 133 -1.33 0.14 -0.97
C GLU A 133 0.18 0.15 -0.66
N GLY A 134 0.65 -0.84 0.11
CA GLY A 134 2.07 -1.04 0.38
C GLY A 134 2.88 -1.39 -0.87
N ALA A 135 2.35 -2.24 -1.76
CA ALA A 135 3.02 -2.61 -3.01
C ALA A 135 3.11 -1.42 -3.97
N GLU A 136 2.05 -0.61 -4.06
CA GLU A 136 2.04 0.64 -4.83
C GLU A 136 3.08 1.62 -4.30
N THR A 137 3.13 1.82 -2.98
CA THR A 137 4.15 2.63 -2.32
C THR A 137 5.56 2.19 -2.69
N VAL A 138 5.84 0.89 -2.63
CA VAL A 138 7.16 0.32 -2.99
C VAL A 138 7.51 0.58 -4.46
N LEU A 139 6.55 0.42 -5.37
CA LEU A 139 6.76 0.71 -6.79
C LEU A 139 7.04 2.19 -7.04
N PHE A 140 6.35 3.11 -6.36
CA PHE A 140 6.62 4.54 -6.47
C PHE A 140 7.97 4.94 -5.92
N LEU A 141 8.30 4.45 -4.73
CA LEU A 141 9.62 4.69 -4.13
C LEU A 141 10.73 4.19 -5.05
N LYS A 142 10.57 3.01 -5.66
CA LYS A 142 11.54 2.48 -6.62
C LYS A 142 11.63 3.35 -7.88
N ALA A 143 10.51 3.77 -8.46
CA ALA A 143 10.51 4.62 -9.65
C ALA A 143 11.17 5.99 -9.40
N ILE A 144 10.94 6.59 -8.21
CA ILE A 144 11.59 7.84 -7.80
C ILE A 144 13.08 7.63 -7.56
N ALA A 145 13.46 6.52 -6.91
CA ALA A 145 14.85 6.18 -6.63
C ALA A 145 15.68 5.86 -7.89
N ILE A 146 15.05 5.40 -8.98
CA ILE A 146 15.70 5.25 -10.28
C ILE A 146 16.04 6.62 -10.89
N GLN A 147 15.15 7.61 -10.71
CA GLN A 147 15.33 8.95 -11.28
C GLN A 147 16.22 9.88 -10.43
N ASN A 148 16.29 9.67 -9.12
CA ASN A 148 16.99 10.53 -8.18
C ASN A 148 17.82 9.69 -7.20
N SER A 149 19.04 10.15 -6.86
CA SER A 149 19.98 9.47 -5.95
C SER A 149 19.28 8.83 -4.73
N GLY A 150 19.38 7.49 -4.63
CA GLY A 150 18.55 6.68 -3.71
C GLY A 150 18.59 7.04 -2.22
N ALA A 151 19.62 7.77 -1.75
CA ALA A 151 19.70 8.25 -0.36
C ALA A 151 18.63 9.31 -0.02
N VAL A 152 18.19 10.12 -1.00
CA VAL A 152 17.21 11.19 -0.79
C VAL A 152 15.78 10.63 -0.68
N SER A 153 15.49 9.54 -1.40
CA SER A 153 14.17 8.86 -1.38
C SER A 153 13.93 8.09 -0.07
N PHE A 154 14.99 7.53 0.53
CA PHE A 154 14.88 6.79 1.79
C PHE A 154 14.39 7.66 2.96
N TRP A 155 15.01 8.84 3.16
CA TRP A 155 14.64 9.74 4.27
C TRP A 155 13.24 10.35 4.12
N GLY A 156 12.80 10.63 2.89
CA GLY A 156 11.43 11.10 2.63
C GLY A 156 10.37 10.02 2.87
N GLY A 157 10.68 8.76 2.57
CA GLY A 157 9.75 7.65 2.83
C GLY A 157 9.61 7.31 4.31
N VAL A 158 10.73 7.30 5.05
CA VAL A 158 10.73 7.03 6.50
C VAL A 158 9.97 8.11 7.27
N SER A 159 10.17 9.39 6.94
CA SER A 159 9.47 10.49 7.63
C SER A 159 7.96 10.50 7.33
N GLY A 160 7.56 10.16 6.10
CA GLY A 160 6.14 10.02 5.72
C GLY A 160 5.44 8.90 6.46
N LEU A 161 6.08 7.73 6.55
CA LEU A 161 5.54 6.59 7.29
C LEU A 161 5.44 6.88 8.78
N ALA A 162 6.48 7.50 9.38
CA ALA A 162 6.50 7.82 10.81
C ALA A 162 5.34 8.74 11.20
N LEU A 163 5.03 9.76 10.39
CA LEU A 163 3.92 10.68 10.66
C LEU A 163 2.56 9.99 10.50
N ALA A 164 2.40 9.13 9.49
CA ALA A 164 1.15 8.41 9.27
C ALA A 164 0.82 7.43 10.40
N VAL A 165 1.82 6.85 11.07
CA VAL A 165 1.63 5.97 12.23
C VAL A 165 1.19 6.74 13.49
N THR A 166 1.48 8.04 13.57
CA THR A 166 1.14 8.87 14.74
C THR A 166 -0.28 9.45 14.73
N ILE A 167 -1.01 9.30 13.61
CA ILE A 167 -2.37 9.84 13.39
C ILE A 167 -3.37 8.69 13.38
#